data_AF-A0A382XA01-F1
#
_entry.id   AF-A0A382XA01-F1
#
_cell.length_a   1.000
_cell.length_b   1.000
_cell.length_c   1.000
_cell.angle_alpha   90.00
_cell.angle_beta   90.00
_cell.angle_gamma   90.00
#
_symmetry.space_group_name_H-M   'P 1'
#
loop_
_entity.id
_entity.type
_entity.pdbx_description
1 polymer ?
#
loop_
_entity_poly.entity_id
_entity_poly.type
_entity_poly.pdbx_seq_one_letter_code
_entity_poly.pdbx_strand_id
1 'polypeptide(L)'
;VAHKSLSKLQTEVDDWIRTVGVRYFSELTNTAILTEEVGEVARLMARLYGEQSFKKGQEGSVEDLAGEMADVLFVLICLANQTGVDLGESFARSLDNRT
;
A
#
# COMPACT_ATOMS: atom_id res chain seq x y z
N VAL A 1 -18.38 4.82 7.05
CA VAL A 1 -17.43 3.82 7.60
C VAL A 1 -16.55 4.51 8.61
N ALA A 2 -16.28 3.92 9.78
CA ALA A 2 -15.39 4.55 10.76
C ALA A 2 -13.96 4.59 10.23
N HIS A 3 -13.32 5.75 10.27
CA HIS A 3 -11.90 5.89 9.90
C HIS A 3 -11.01 5.12 10.89
N LYS A 4 -9.98 4.45 10.37
CA LYS A 4 -9.03 3.65 11.16
C LYS A 4 -7.70 4.39 11.31
N SER A 5 -7.04 4.23 12.45
CA SER A 5 -5.68 4.73 12.65
C SER A 5 -4.65 3.77 12.02
N LEU A 6 -3.43 4.25 11.76
CA LEU A 6 -2.33 3.40 11.26
C LEU A 6 -2.03 2.23 12.19
N SER A 7 -1.98 2.48 13.50
CA SER A 7 -1.81 1.41 14.50
C SER A 7 -2.90 0.34 14.38
N LYS A 8 -4.17 0.74 14.21
CA LYS A 8 -5.27 -0.22 14.04
C LYS A 8 -5.15 -1.01 12.73
N LEU A 9 -4.73 -0.36 11.65
CA LEU A 9 -4.48 -1.04 10.37
C LEU A 9 -3.33 -2.05 10.49
N GLN A 10 -2.23 -1.70 11.17
CA GLN A 10 -1.12 -2.62 11.42
C GLN A 10 -1.58 -3.88 12.18
N THR A 11 -2.40 -3.72 13.23
CA THR A 11 -2.99 -4.85 13.96
C THR A 11 -3.91 -5.70 13.09
N GLU A 12 -4.83 -5.08 12.36
CA GLU A 12 -5.80 -5.82 11.53
C GLU A 12 -5.10 -6.60 10.40
N VAL A 13 -4.04 -6.05 9.80
CA VAL A 13 -3.25 -6.77 8.79
C VAL A 13 -2.49 -7.94 9.44
N ASP A 14 -1.91 -7.76 10.62
CA ASP A 14 -1.23 -8.87 11.33
C ASP A 14 -2.20 -10.01 11.65
N ASP A 15 -3.39 -9.67 12.16
CA ASP A 15 -4.45 -10.64 12.45
C ASP A 15 -4.89 -11.36 11.18
N TRP A 16 -5.09 -10.63 10.07
CA TRP A 16 -5.48 -11.21 8.80
C TRP A 16 -4.39 -12.15 8.25
N ILE A 17 -3.12 -11.77 8.32
CA ILE A 17 -1.99 -12.61 7.86
C ILE A 17 -1.91 -13.90 8.67
N ARG A 18 -2.10 -13.83 9.99
CA ARG A 18 -2.02 -15.02 10.86
C ARG A 18 -3.22 -15.95 10.72
N THR A 19 -4.39 -15.42 10.38
CA THR A 19 -5.65 -16.19 10.32
C THR A 19 -6.01 -16.66 8.92
N VAL A 20 -5.81 -15.81 7.92
CA VAL A 20 -6.17 -16.04 6.51
C VAL A 20 -4.92 -16.23 5.66
N GLY A 21 -3.93 -15.36 5.80
CA GLY A 21 -2.69 -15.38 4.99
C GLY A 21 -1.70 -16.49 5.33
N VAL A 22 -1.98 -17.31 6.36
CA VAL A 22 -1.13 -18.37 6.94
C VAL A 22 0.18 -17.86 7.58
N ARG A 23 0.93 -17.00 6.88
CA ARG A 23 2.17 -16.36 7.35
C ARG A 23 2.56 -15.18 6.45
N TYR A 24 3.46 -14.34 6.93
CA TYR A 24 4.14 -13.36 6.07
C TYR A 24 5.03 -14.07 5.03
N PHE A 25 5.13 -13.47 3.85
CA PHE A 25 6.24 -13.73 2.93
C PHE A 25 7.56 -13.20 3.50
N SER A 26 8.71 -13.50 2.89
CA SER A 26 9.96 -12.86 3.34
C SER A 26 9.94 -11.36 3.03
N GLU A 27 10.77 -10.59 3.71
CA GLU A 27 10.91 -9.15 3.53
C GLU A 27 11.27 -8.82 2.08
N LEU A 28 12.15 -9.62 1.46
CA LEU A 28 12.53 -9.42 0.06
C LEU A 28 11.38 -9.73 -0.91
N THR A 29 10.57 -10.76 -0.62
CA THR A 29 9.38 -11.05 -1.42
C THR A 29 8.36 -9.92 -1.29
N ASN A 30 8.07 -9.44 -0.08
CA ASN A 30 7.18 -8.29 0.11
C ASN A 30 7.74 -7.01 -0.50
N THR A 31 9.07 -6.83 -0.57
CA THR A 31 9.68 -5.69 -1.27
C THR A 31 9.45 -5.77 -2.78
N ALA A 32 9.55 -6.96 -3.37
CA ALA A 32 9.24 -7.16 -4.78
C ALA A 32 7.77 -6.88 -5.08
N ILE A 33 6.85 -7.39 -4.24
CA ILE A 33 5.41 -7.12 -4.35
C ILE A 33 5.14 -5.62 -4.19
N LEU A 34 5.73 -4.95 -3.21
CA LEU A 34 5.57 -3.50 -3.03
C LEU A 34 5.95 -2.72 -4.30
N THR A 35 7.02 -3.15 -4.97
CA THR A 35 7.47 -2.53 -6.23
C THR A 35 6.47 -2.77 -7.36
N GLU A 36 5.85 -3.94 -7.42
CA GLU A 36 4.79 -4.28 -8.36
C GLU A 36 3.57 -3.37 -8.15
N GLU A 37 3.05 -3.27 -6.91
CA GLU A 37 1.88 -2.43 -6.60
C GLU A 37 2.13 -0.94 -6.88
N VAL A 38 3.33 -0.44 -6.59
CA VAL A 38 3.71 0.93 -6.96
C VAL A 38 3.73 1.13 -8.48
N GLY A 39 4.12 0.09 -9.23
CA GLY A 39 4.05 0.08 -10.70
C GLY A 39 2.61 0.14 -11.23
N GLU A 40 1.68 -0.55 -10.57
CA GLU A 40 0.24 -0.49 -10.85
C GLU A 40 -0.30 0.93 -10.66
N VAL A 41 0.00 1.55 -9.51
CA VAL A 41 -0.34 2.97 -9.22
C VAL A 41 0.24 3.89 -10.28
N ALA A 42 1.54 3.75 -10.59
CA ALA A 42 2.22 4.60 -11.56
C ALA A 42 1.58 4.48 -12.96
N ARG A 43 1.20 3.27 -13.37
CA ARG A 43 0.52 3.00 -14.64
C ARG A 43 -0.84 3.69 -14.72
N LEU A 44 -1.63 3.67 -13.66
CA LEU A 44 -2.91 4.37 -13.62
C LEU A 44 -2.74 5.88 -13.59
N MET A 45 -1.81 6.40 -12.77
CA MET A 45 -1.50 7.83 -12.72
C MET A 45 -1.10 8.39 -14.08
N ALA A 46 -0.24 7.66 -14.81
CA ALA A 46 0.22 8.07 -16.14
C ALA A 46 -0.91 8.14 -17.18
N ARG A 47 -1.99 7.36 -17.01
CA ARG A 47 -3.12 7.33 -17.94
C ARG A 47 -4.30 8.22 -17.55
N LEU A 48 -4.58 8.33 -16.25
CA LEU A 48 -5.64 9.16 -15.70
C LEU A 48 -5.27 10.65 -15.70
N TYR A 49 -4.00 10.95 -15.41
CA TYR A 49 -3.53 12.31 -15.17
C TYR A 49 -2.29 12.68 -15.99
N GLY A 50 -1.72 11.74 -16.74
CA GLY A 50 -0.57 11.96 -17.62
C GLY A 50 -0.93 11.99 -19.10
N GLU A 51 0.08 11.83 -19.94
CA GLU A 51 -0.05 11.90 -21.41
C GLU A 51 -0.29 10.52 -22.06
N GLN A 52 -0.35 9.44 -21.28
CA GLN A 52 -0.57 8.11 -21.84
C GLN A 52 -2.05 7.84 -22.06
N SER A 53 -2.42 7.39 -23.25
CA SER A 53 -3.79 6.94 -23.52
C SER A 53 -4.03 5.52 -23.02
N PHE A 54 -5.26 5.23 -22.59
CA PHE A 54 -5.73 3.86 -22.46
C PHE A 54 -5.77 3.17 -23.83
N LYS A 55 -5.55 1.84 -23.84
CA LYS A 55 -5.79 1.04 -25.05
C LYS A 55 -7.28 1.05 -25.39
N LYS A 56 -7.62 0.85 -26.66
CA LYS A 56 -9.02 0.80 -27.12
C LYS A 56 -9.82 -0.22 -26.30
N GLY A 57 -10.90 0.24 -25.66
CA GLY A 57 -11.76 -0.59 -24.82
C GLY A 57 -11.23 -0.84 -23.41
N GLN A 58 -10.11 -0.22 -23.02
CA GLN A 58 -9.70 -0.10 -21.63
C GLN A 58 -10.09 1.28 -21.12
N GLU A 59 -10.54 1.31 -19.88
CA GLU A 59 -10.75 2.52 -19.11
C GLU A 59 -10.08 2.31 -17.74
N GLY A 60 -9.83 3.39 -17.04
CA GLY A 60 -9.42 3.38 -15.65
C GLY A 60 -10.21 4.44 -14.91
N SER A 61 -10.37 4.23 -13.62
CA SER A 61 -11.17 5.08 -12.75
C SER A 61 -10.40 5.48 -11.49
N VAL A 62 -10.94 6.44 -10.75
CA VAL A 62 -10.39 6.81 -9.44
C VAL A 62 -10.55 5.65 -8.45
N GLU A 63 -11.58 4.84 -8.63
CA GLU A 63 -11.84 3.62 -7.87
C GLU A 63 -10.75 2.56 -8.10
N ASP A 64 -10.31 2.36 -9.34
CA ASP A 64 -9.18 1.47 -9.65
C ASP A 64 -7.91 1.98 -8.97
N LEU A 65 -7.63 3.28 -9.07
CA LEU A 65 -6.48 3.90 -8.42
C LEU A 65 -6.53 3.76 -6.89
N ALA A 66 -7.72 3.86 -6.29
CA ALA A 66 -7.90 3.66 -4.86
C ALA A 66 -7.59 2.22 -4.44
N GLY A 67 -7.91 1.23 -5.28
CA GLY A 67 -7.52 -0.17 -5.10
C GLY A 67 -6.01 -0.33 -5.05
N GLU A 68 -5.30 0.13 -6.09
CA GLU A 68 -3.83 -0.01 -6.15
C GLU A 68 -3.12 0.73 -5.01
N MET A 69 -3.65 1.90 -4.59
CA MET A 69 -3.12 2.60 -3.42
C MET A 69 -3.34 1.82 -2.12
N ALA A 70 -4.46 1.10 -1.99
CA ALA A 70 -4.72 0.24 -0.86
C ALA A 70 -3.78 -0.98 -0.85
N ASP A 71 -3.47 -1.55 -2.01
CA ASP A 71 -2.54 -2.68 -2.14
C ASP A 71 -1.10 -2.26 -1.79
N VAL A 72 -0.65 -1.08 -2.27
CA VAL A 72 0.62 -0.48 -1.82
C VAL A 72 0.67 -0.34 -0.29
N LEU A 73 -0.39 0.21 0.31
CA LEU A 73 -0.46 0.39 1.76
C LEU A 73 -0.45 -0.94 2.51
N PHE A 74 -1.17 -1.95 2.01
CA PHE A 74 -1.22 -3.28 2.62
C PHE A 74 0.17 -3.92 2.67
N VAL A 75 0.90 -3.90 1.56
CA VAL A 75 2.24 -4.51 1.50
C VAL A 75 3.26 -3.71 2.33
N LEU A 76 3.14 -2.38 2.36
CA LEU A 76 3.95 -1.54 3.25
C LEU A 76 3.70 -1.85 4.74
N ILE A 77 2.44 -2.07 5.12
CA ILE A 77 2.08 -2.51 6.48
C ILE A 77 2.68 -3.88 6.79
N CYS A 78 2.63 -4.82 5.84
CA CYS A 78 3.29 -6.12 6.01
C CYS A 78 4.78 -5.96 6.33
N LEU A 79 5.51 -5.16 5.55
CA LEU A 79 6.93 -4.90 5.80
C LEU A 79 7.16 -4.22 7.15
N ALA A 80 6.33 -3.25 7.52
CA ALA A 80 6.45 -2.57 8.79
C ALA A 80 6.26 -3.53 9.98
N ASN A 81 5.23 -4.37 9.93
CA ASN A 81 4.96 -5.38 10.95
C ASN A 81 6.11 -6.40 11.07
N GLN A 82 6.66 -6.86 9.95
CA GLN A 82 7.78 -7.81 9.94
C GLN A 82 9.07 -7.25 10.51
N THR A 83 9.31 -5.96 10.29
CA THR A 83 10.55 -5.28 10.70
C THR A 83 10.43 -4.58 12.05
N GLY A 84 9.24 -4.59 12.66
CA GLY A 84 8.98 -3.93 13.95
C GLY A 84 8.87 -2.40 13.85
N VAL A 85 8.58 -1.87 12.67
CA VAL A 85 8.39 -0.43 12.44
C VAL A 85 6.96 -0.03 12.85
N ASP A 86 6.85 0.95 13.74
CA ASP A 86 5.59 1.64 14.02
C ASP A 86 5.39 2.72 12.95
N LEU A 87 4.39 2.52 12.07
CA LEU A 87 4.11 3.45 10.97
C LEU A 87 3.55 4.78 11.47
N GLY A 88 2.76 4.77 12.56
CA GLY A 88 2.18 5.98 13.12
C GLY A 88 3.24 6.90 13.69
N GLU A 89 4.14 6.35 14.51
CA GLU A 89 5.27 7.08 15.08
C GLU A 89 6.26 7.51 13.99
N SER A 90 6.61 6.62 13.07
CA SER A 90 7.57 6.93 11.99
C SER A 90 7.05 8.02 11.07
N PHE A 91 5.74 8.01 10.75
CA PHE A 91 5.11 9.05 9.95
C PHE A 91 5.09 10.40 10.67
N ALA A 92 4.73 10.42 11.96
CA ALA A 92 4.75 11.65 12.76
C ALA A 92 6.15 12.28 12.81
N ARG A 93 7.19 11.48 13.13
CA ARG A 93 8.59 11.94 13.13
C ARG A 93 9.04 12.46 11.75
N SER A 94 8.60 11.80 10.67
CA SER A 94 8.93 12.21 9.30
C SER A 94 8.34 13.58 8.93
N LEU A 95 7.16 13.92 9.46
CA LEU A 95 6.55 15.24 9.28
C LEU A 95 7.31 16.32 10.05
N ASP A 96 7.65 16.06 11.31
CA ASP A 96 8.41 17.01 12.15
C ASP A 96 9.76 17.38 11.52
N ASN A 97 10.43 16.42 10.85
CA ASN A 97 11.70 16.66 10.18
C ASN A 97 11.60 17.52 8.90
N ARG A 98 10.38 17.74 8.38
CA ARG A 98 10.13 18.54 7.16
C ARG A 98 9.71 19.98 7.48
N THR A 99 9.54 20.29 8.76
CA THR A 99 9.26 21.63 9.31
C THR A 99 10.50 22.26 9.93
#